data_AF-A0A5B9R7B5-F1
#
_entry.id   AF-A0A5B9R7B5-F1
#
_cell.length_a   1.000
_cell.length_b   1.000
_cell.length_c   1.000
_cell.angle_alpha   90.00
_cell.angle_beta   90.00
_cell.angle_gamma   90.00
#
_symmetry.space_group_name_H-M   'P 1'
#
loop_
_entity.id
_entity.type
_entity.pdbx_description
1 polymer ?
#
loop_
_entity_poly.entity_id
_entity_poly.type
_entity_poly.pdbx_seq_one_letter_code
_entity_poly.pdbx_strand_id
1 'polypeptide(L)'
;MSSTSSRTALHQRTVRHTPAQPVQPLSAAMDSASRLLSETAHDLRTPLFAIRESARLVNDGYLGPTTEEQRSCLQGIFEQCEEMDQLVVDMLSLEQVRSGVPRVHRRWLDPQEIVRSVHATATAAMTPRQLSLVWDQNDPMPEVYADSSKTIRLLLNLIGNAAQVLTAGAQVLVRIERVESLGTLRFCVIDQGPGMDRASIQQLAQRGFSGTGGKGLGLAISRQMAALHFSELQVSSRRGAGTRVAFELPSAGPVSVADAWVRWRARFSNAPKTTPRRAAGATQLRLDPPTLPRSKQLQGMETVSLLHDGAPPRNSQCAVAVCLRLGSTVATDTADALQRRLQDNMRMYELAFRTGVRRWVLLLDADTQQARQRLDDMQTQLTTDLPTARMTWSETLELPIGSRATRASVRDLLIRGSLETPAAMPASDYHALRTRAAAPAVSEVASRRLDAELRRLTTRIYQQRDRLKQQANTLQR
;
A
#
# COMPACT_ATOMS: atom_id res chain seq x y z
N MET A 1 2.05 41.16 87.06
CA MET A 1 1.35 39.95 87.52
C MET A 1 0.35 39.56 86.45
N SER A 2 0.53 38.35 85.90
CA SER A 2 -0.48 37.45 85.36
C SER A 2 -1.40 37.87 84.19
N SER A 3 -1.63 36.86 83.33
CA SER A 3 -2.70 36.68 82.33
C SER A 3 -2.44 37.18 80.90
N THR A 4 -1.96 36.31 80.01
CA THR A 4 -2.71 35.44 79.06
C THR A 4 -3.54 36.23 78.04
N SER A 5 -3.02 36.42 76.83
CA SER A 5 -3.86 36.50 75.64
C SER A 5 -3.09 36.14 74.37
N SER A 6 -3.71 35.25 73.61
CA SER A 6 -3.24 34.49 72.46
C SER A 6 -2.75 35.35 71.30
N ARG A 7 -1.59 35.01 70.73
CA ARG A 7 -1.16 35.45 69.40
C ARG A 7 -1.01 34.25 68.47
N THR A 8 -1.91 34.20 67.50
CA THR A 8 -2.06 33.24 66.40
C THR A 8 -0.76 33.13 65.60
N ALA A 9 -0.13 31.95 65.61
CA ALA A 9 1.04 31.66 64.79
C ALA A 9 0.65 30.95 63.49
N LEU A 10 1.14 31.54 62.41
CA LEU A 10 1.04 31.20 61.00
C LEU A 10 1.27 29.71 60.71
N HIS A 11 0.27 28.99 60.20
CA HIS A 11 0.46 27.68 59.57
C HIS A 11 0.82 27.87 58.09
N GLN A 12 2.11 27.89 57.76
CA GLN A 12 2.58 27.62 56.40
C GLN A 12 2.89 26.13 56.29
N ARG A 13 1.97 25.39 55.67
CA ARG A 13 2.12 23.97 55.35
C ARG A 13 2.89 23.89 54.03
N THR A 14 4.18 23.58 54.11
CA THR A 14 5.06 23.37 52.96
C THR A 14 4.60 22.12 52.19
N VAL A 15 3.90 22.32 51.07
CA VAL A 15 3.62 21.26 50.09
C VAL A 15 4.93 20.97 49.37
N ARG A 16 5.51 19.79 49.61
CA ARG A 16 6.61 19.26 48.80
C ARG A 16 6.09 19.07 47.37
N HIS A 17 6.45 19.97 46.47
CA HIS A 17 6.36 19.76 45.04
C HIS A 17 7.27 18.59 44.65
N THR A 18 6.68 17.43 44.35
CA THR A 18 7.35 16.42 43.53
C THR A 18 7.42 16.99 42.12
N PRO A 19 8.61 17.13 41.49
CA PRO A 19 8.67 17.57 40.10
C PRO A 19 7.97 16.52 39.24
N ALA A 20 6.90 16.92 38.56
CA ALA A 20 6.26 16.12 37.54
C ALA A 20 7.34 15.78 36.50
N GLN A 21 7.60 14.48 36.30
CA GLN A 21 8.42 14.04 35.18
C GLN A 21 7.78 14.58 33.90
N PRO A 22 8.57 15.14 32.96
CA PRO A 22 8.03 15.59 31.69
C PRO A 22 7.42 14.38 31.00
N VAL A 23 6.10 14.42 30.80
CA VAL A 23 5.40 13.49 29.93
C VAL A 23 6.00 13.72 28.54
N GLN A 24 6.98 12.90 28.16
CA GLN A 24 7.47 12.89 26.79
C GLN A 24 6.25 12.67 25.89
N PRO A 25 6.06 13.48 24.84
CA PRO A 25 4.93 13.29 23.95
C PRO A 25 5.01 11.86 23.42
N LEU A 26 3.89 11.13 23.46
CA LEU A 26 3.77 9.73 23.03
C LEU A 26 4.42 9.48 21.65
N SER A 27 4.46 10.51 20.79
CA SER A 27 5.17 10.50 19.50
C SER A 27 6.69 10.31 19.62
N ALA A 28 7.36 10.97 20.58
CA ALA A 28 8.81 10.84 20.77
C ALA A 28 9.20 9.43 21.28
N ALA A 29 8.36 8.84 22.13
CA ALA A 29 8.53 7.46 22.60
C ALA A 29 8.29 6.45 21.46
N MET A 30 7.27 6.66 20.63
CA MET A 30 6.98 5.83 19.46
C MET A 30 8.06 5.95 18.36
N ASP A 31 8.57 7.15 18.11
CA ASP A 31 9.66 7.38 17.15
C ASP A 31 10.96 6.73 17.63
N SER A 32 11.23 6.76 18.94
CA SER A 32 12.38 6.08 19.53
C SER A 32 12.24 4.56 19.45
N ALA A 33 11.06 4.01 19.74
CA ALA A 33 10.78 2.58 19.56
C ALA A 33 10.93 2.14 18.10
N SER A 34 10.42 2.94 17.15
CA SER A 34 10.57 2.64 15.72
C SER A 34 12.02 2.67 15.25
N ARG A 35 12.86 3.59 15.76
CA ARG A 35 14.30 3.61 15.46
C ARG A 35 15.03 2.41 16.05
N LEU A 36 14.80 2.12 17.33
CA LEU A 36 15.39 0.96 18.01
C LEU A 36 15.02 -0.36 17.32
N LEU A 37 13.77 -0.48 16.85
CA LEU A 37 13.33 -1.65 16.10
C LEU A 37 13.93 -1.72 14.70
N SER A 38 14.15 -0.58 14.04
CA SER A 38 14.88 -0.52 12.77
C SER A 38 16.35 -0.91 12.91
N GLU A 39 16.99 -0.48 13.99
CA GLU A 39 18.39 -0.80 14.32
C GLU A 39 18.53 -2.27 14.67
N THR A 40 17.72 -2.78 15.59
CA THR A 40 17.72 -4.22 15.94
C THR A 40 17.37 -5.13 14.77
N ALA A 41 16.46 -4.72 13.87
CA ALA A 41 16.18 -5.46 12.63
C ALA A 41 17.40 -5.53 11.70
N HIS A 42 18.16 -4.45 11.59
CA HIS A 42 19.40 -4.43 10.82
C HIS A 42 20.47 -5.34 11.46
N ASP A 43 20.57 -5.29 12.78
CA ASP A 43 21.48 -6.12 13.57
C ASP A 43 21.11 -7.60 13.56
N LEU A 44 19.84 -7.95 13.35
CA LEU A 44 19.36 -9.33 13.18
C LEU A 44 19.52 -9.84 11.74
N ARG A 45 19.39 -8.98 10.73
CA ARG A 45 19.59 -9.39 9.32
C ARG A 45 21.02 -9.79 9.02
N THR A 46 21.99 -9.09 9.59
CA THR A 46 23.42 -9.35 9.37
C THR A 46 23.85 -10.77 9.77
N PRO A 47 23.54 -11.28 10.98
CA PRO A 47 23.85 -12.66 11.35
C PRO A 47 23.00 -13.68 10.57
N LEU A 48 21.74 -13.36 10.23
CA LEU A 48 20.92 -14.25 9.39
C LEU A 48 21.51 -14.42 7.99
N PHE A 49 21.99 -13.33 7.38
CA PHE A 49 22.69 -13.37 6.12
C PHE A 49 23.95 -14.24 6.22
N ALA A 50 24.74 -14.08 7.28
CA ALA A 50 25.93 -14.90 7.51
C ALA A 50 25.60 -16.39 7.66
N ILE A 51 24.56 -16.76 8.41
CA ILE A 51 24.11 -18.15 8.57
C ILE A 51 23.65 -18.72 7.23
N ARG A 52 22.87 -17.95 6.46
CA ARG A 52 22.35 -18.37 5.15
C ARG A 52 23.46 -18.59 4.13
N GLU A 53 24.40 -17.66 4.01
CA GLU A 53 25.55 -17.82 3.10
C GLU A 53 26.47 -18.96 3.55
N SER A 54 26.65 -19.16 4.86
CA SER A 54 27.42 -20.31 5.37
C SER A 54 26.76 -21.64 5.00
N ALA A 55 25.44 -21.76 5.19
CA ALA A 55 24.69 -22.95 4.80
C ALA A 55 24.76 -23.18 3.28
N ARG A 56 24.75 -22.10 2.49
CA ARG A 56 24.90 -22.15 1.03
C ARG A 56 26.25 -22.65 0.57
N LEU A 57 27.33 -22.19 1.17
CA LEU A 57 28.67 -22.67 0.84
C LEU A 57 28.82 -24.17 1.08
N VAL A 58 28.18 -24.70 2.14
CA VAL A 58 28.15 -26.15 2.40
C VAL A 58 27.27 -26.85 1.36
N ASN A 59 26.06 -26.34 1.10
CA ASN A 59 25.10 -26.97 0.19
C ASN A 59 25.59 -27.05 -1.27
N ASP A 60 26.23 -25.98 -1.74
CA ASP A 60 26.75 -25.86 -3.10
C ASP A 60 28.07 -26.65 -3.29
N GLY A 61 28.55 -27.32 -2.24
CA GLY A 61 29.70 -28.22 -2.29
C GLY A 61 31.06 -27.52 -2.26
N TYR A 62 31.11 -26.20 -2.04
CA TYR A 62 32.36 -25.44 -1.93
C TYR A 62 33.25 -25.88 -0.76
N LEU A 63 32.65 -26.48 0.28
CA LEU A 63 33.34 -27.02 1.45
C LEU A 63 33.47 -28.55 1.43
N GLY A 64 33.17 -29.20 0.29
CA GLY A 64 33.21 -30.64 0.10
C GLY A 64 31.85 -31.24 -0.27
N PRO A 65 31.81 -32.52 -0.67
CA PRO A 65 30.56 -33.20 -1.03
C PRO A 65 29.65 -33.37 0.18
N THR A 66 28.36 -33.06 0.00
CA THR A 66 27.32 -33.23 1.02
C THR A 66 26.52 -34.52 0.80
N THR A 67 26.13 -35.20 1.89
CA THR A 67 25.17 -36.31 1.85
C THR A 67 23.75 -35.79 1.65
N GLU A 68 22.82 -36.69 1.31
CA GLU A 68 21.42 -36.33 1.15
C GLU A 68 20.79 -35.86 2.48
N GLU A 69 21.11 -36.49 3.62
CA GLU A 69 20.62 -36.02 4.92
C GLU A 69 21.18 -34.63 5.27
N GLN A 70 22.45 -34.35 4.91
CA GLN A 70 23.04 -33.03 5.10
C GLN A 70 22.34 -31.96 4.26
N ARG A 71 22.02 -32.25 2.99
CA ARG A 71 21.23 -31.33 2.15
C ARG A 71 19.85 -31.08 2.72
N SER A 72 19.17 -32.11 3.23
CA SER A 72 17.86 -31.94 3.87
C SER A 72 17.94 -31.02 5.10
N CYS A 73 18.96 -31.18 5.95
CA CYS A 73 19.20 -30.28 7.08
C CYS A 73 19.54 -28.84 6.64
N LEU A 74 20.38 -28.67 5.61
CA LEU A 74 20.74 -27.36 5.06
C LEU A 74 19.53 -26.65 4.47
N GLN A 75 18.66 -27.38 3.77
CA GLN A 75 17.38 -26.88 3.26
C GLN A 75 16.49 -26.36 4.40
N GLY A 76 16.40 -27.10 5.52
CA GLY A 76 15.69 -26.64 6.71
C GLY A 76 16.28 -25.36 7.31
N ILE A 77 17.62 -25.21 7.31
CA ILE A 77 18.29 -23.96 7.75
C ILE A 77 17.94 -22.79 6.83
N PHE A 78 17.89 -23.00 5.51
CA PHE A 78 17.47 -21.97 4.56
C PHE A 78 16.04 -21.50 4.82
N GLU A 79 15.10 -22.45 4.94
CA GLU A 79 13.70 -22.15 5.21
C GLU A 79 13.53 -21.36 6.51
N GLN A 80 14.27 -21.73 7.57
CA GLN A 80 14.23 -21.02 8.85
C GLN A 80 14.83 -19.60 8.77
N CYS A 81 15.89 -19.42 7.98
CA CYS A 81 16.48 -18.09 7.75
C CYS A 81 15.54 -17.18 6.96
N GLU A 82 14.83 -17.70 5.95
CA GLU A 82 13.82 -16.95 5.21
C GLU A 82 12.62 -16.60 6.10
N GLU A 83 12.17 -17.53 6.94
CA GLU A 83 11.10 -17.27 7.91
C GLU A 83 11.52 -16.15 8.89
N MET A 84 12.75 -16.18 9.39
CA MET A 84 13.27 -15.15 10.29
C MET A 84 13.42 -13.78 9.60
N ASP A 85 13.94 -13.71 8.37
CA ASP A 85 14.01 -12.43 7.64
C ASP A 85 12.59 -11.89 7.38
N GLN A 86 11.64 -12.77 7.03
CA GLN A 86 10.24 -12.40 6.88
C GLN A 86 9.66 -11.85 8.20
N LEU A 87 9.93 -12.48 9.34
CA LEU A 87 9.53 -12.00 10.67
C LEU A 87 10.13 -10.63 11.02
N VAL A 88 11.38 -10.38 10.64
CA VAL A 88 12.04 -9.07 10.82
C VAL A 88 11.35 -8.00 9.96
N VAL A 89 11.09 -8.29 8.69
CA VAL A 89 10.37 -7.37 7.80
C VAL A 89 8.94 -7.14 8.31
N ASP A 90 8.30 -8.18 8.83
CA ASP A 90 6.95 -8.18 9.43
C ASP A 90 6.88 -7.25 10.65
N MET A 91 7.85 -7.35 11.55
CA MET A 91 7.97 -6.49 12.73
C MET A 91 8.14 -5.01 12.35
N LEU A 92 9.03 -4.70 11.40
CA LEU A 92 9.21 -3.34 10.91
C LEU A 92 7.96 -2.76 10.24
N SER A 93 7.23 -3.60 9.52
CA SER A 93 6.00 -3.18 8.84
C SER A 93 4.89 -2.86 9.84
N LEU A 94 4.79 -3.63 10.92
CA LEU A 94 3.82 -3.39 12.01
C LEU A 94 4.06 -2.03 12.68
N GLU A 95 5.31 -1.69 12.95
CA GLU A 95 5.68 -0.45 13.62
C GLU A 95 5.51 0.79 12.74
N GLN A 96 5.87 0.71 11.45
CA GLN A 96 5.67 1.84 10.51
C GLN A 96 4.18 2.22 10.37
N VAL A 97 3.29 1.22 10.46
CA VAL A 97 1.85 1.47 10.41
C VAL A 97 1.32 1.95 11.76
N ARG A 98 1.84 1.45 12.88
CA ARG A 98 1.49 1.92 14.23
C ARG A 98 1.91 3.36 14.48
N SER A 99 3.09 3.76 14.02
CA SER A 99 3.59 5.15 14.08
C SER A 99 2.87 6.09 13.12
N GLY A 100 2.06 5.56 12.18
CA GLY A 100 1.21 6.33 11.28
C GLY A 100 1.93 6.90 10.04
N VAL A 101 3.15 6.45 9.76
CA VAL A 101 3.96 6.85 8.59
C VAL A 101 4.24 5.64 7.69
N PRO A 102 3.22 5.08 7.04
CA PRO A 102 3.44 3.95 6.17
C PRO A 102 4.08 4.38 4.85
N ARG A 103 5.19 3.75 4.48
CA ARG A 103 5.76 3.92 3.13
C ARG A 103 4.96 3.09 2.13
N VAL A 104 4.20 3.74 1.26
CA VAL A 104 3.37 3.06 0.26
C VAL A 104 3.48 3.77 -1.08
N HIS A 105 3.75 3.01 -2.14
CA HIS A 105 3.98 3.50 -3.49
C HIS A 105 2.91 2.96 -4.43
N ARG A 106 1.74 3.60 -4.41
CA ARG A 106 0.61 3.26 -5.27
C ARG A 106 0.84 3.76 -6.69
N ARG A 107 0.61 2.88 -7.65
CA ARG A 107 0.57 3.16 -9.09
C ARG A 107 -0.53 2.33 -9.74
N TRP A 108 -0.88 2.67 -10.98
CA TRP A 108 -1.69 1.77 -11.80
C TRP A 108 -0.85 0.55 -12.18
N LEU A 109 -1.43 -0.63 -12.01
CA LEU A 109 -0.80 -1.93 -12.15
C LEU A 109 -1.72 -2.88 -12.92
N ASP A 110 -1.15 -3.66 -13.82
CA ASP A 110 -1.80 -4.86 -14.33
C ASP A 110 -1.88 -5.92 -13.21
N PRO A 111 -3.09 -6.37 -12.81
CA PRO A 111 -3.24 -7.45 -11.82
C PRO A 111 -2.48 -8.73 -12.17
N GLN A 112 -2.22 -9.00 -13.46
CA GLN A 112 -1.45 -10.17 -13.89
C GLN A 112 0.01 -10.12 -13.41
N GLU A 113 0.59 -8.93 -13.20
CA GLU A 113 1.92 -8.83 -12.57
C GLU A 113 1.90 -9.41 -11.15
N ILE A 114 0.87 -9.08 -10.37
CA ILE A 114 0.68 -9.58 -9.01
C ILE A 114 0.43 -11.10 -9.04
N VAL A 115 -0.45 -11.57 -9.92
CA VAL A 115 -0.77 -13.00 -10.08
C VAL A 115 0.50 -13.81 -10.38
N ARG A 116 1.30 -13.39 -11.37
CA ARG A 116 2.54 -14.10 -11.75
C ARG A 116 3.54 -14.17 -10.59
N SER A 117 3.78 -13.05 -9.91
CA SER A 117 4.71 -13.02 -8.78
C SER A 117 4.24 -13.89 -7.60
N VAL A 118 2.96 -13.76 -7.22
CA VAL A 118 2.40 -14.56 -6.12
C VAL A 118 2.38 -16.04 -6.48
N HIS A 119 1.97 -16.40 -7.70
CA HIS A 119 1.93 -17.79 -8.15
C HIS A 119 3.32 -18.45 -8.09
N ALA A 120 4.36 -17.78 -8.59
CA ALA A 120 5.73 -18.32 -8.56
C ALA A 120 6.20 -18.61 -7.13
N THR A 121 6.07 -17.64 -6.22
CA THR A 121 6.53 -17.80 -4.83
C THR A 121 5.68 -18.80 -4.05
N ALA A 122 4.36 -18.70 -4.12
CA ALA A 122 3.46 -19.57 -3.35
C ALA A 122 3.54 -21.03 -3.82
N THR A 123 3.65 -21.28 -5.14
CA THR A 123 3.75 -22.65 -5.66
C THR A 123 5.04 -23.34 -5.18
N ALA A 124 6.16 -22.61 -5.16
CA ALA A 124 7.42 -23.13 -4.64
C ALA A 124 7.31 -23.55 -3.17
N ALA A 125 6.62 -22.75 -2.34
CA ALA A 125 6.40 -23.05 -0.92
C ALA A 125 5.36 -24.16 -0.67
N MET A 126 4.38 -24.33 -1.57
CA MET A 126 3.26 -25.27 -1.40
C MET A 126 3.55 -26.67 -1.95
N THR A 127 4.40 -26.78 -2.97
CA THR A 127 4.72 -28.06 -3.64
C THR A 127 5.30 -29.12 -2.68
N PRO A 128 6.27 -28.81 -1.80
CA PRO A 128 6.81 -29.79 -0.85
C PRO A 128 5.75 -30.32 0.12
N ARG A 129 4.70 -29.54 0.39
CA ARG A 129 3.57 -29.91 1.26
C ARG A 129 2.44 -30.62 0.52
N GLN A 130 2.63 -30.93 -0.77
CA GLN A 130 1.64 -31.54 -1.66
C GLN A 130 0.33 -30.73 -1.73
N LEU A 131 0.44 -29.40 -1.66
CA LEU A 131 -0.69 -28.48 -1.79
C LEU A 131 -0.67 -27.85 -3.19
N SER A 132 -1.84 -27.52 -3.72
CA SER A 132 -1.97 -26.82 -5.01
C SER A 132 -2.56 -25.41 -4.84
N LEU A 133 -2.12 -24.49 -5.70
CA LEU A 133 -2.66 -23.13 -5.78
C LEU A 133 -3.49 -22.99 -7.06
N VAL A 134 -4.75 -22.58 -6.92
CA VAL A 134 -5.67 -22.42 -8.05
C VAL A 134 -6.10 -20.96 -8.14
N TRP A 135 -6.04 -20.39 -9.34
CA TRP A 135 -6.54 -19.03 -9.61
C TRP A 135 -7.87 -19.09 -10.33
N ASP A 136 -8.83 -18.31 -9.86
CA ASP A 136 -10.16 -18.14 -10.44
C ASP A 136 -10.38 -16.66 -10.74
N GLN A 137 -10.20 -16.28 -12.01
CA GLN A 137 -10.23 -14.89 -12.45
C GLN A 137 -10.98 -14.76 -13.77
N ASN A 138 -11.68 -13.66 -13.94
CA ASN A 138 -12.33 -13.32 -15.20
C ASN A 138 -11.44 -12.36 -16.01
N ASP A 139 -10.99 -12.80 -17.19
CA ASP A 139 -10.23 -11.97 -18.11
C ASP A 139 -11.12 -11.24 -19.13
N PRO A 140 -10.75 -10.02 -19.56
CA PRO A 140 -9.61 -9.23 -19.08
C PRO A 140 -9.88 -8.60 -17.71
N MET A 141 -8.85 -8.37 -16.89
CA MET A 141 -8.95 -7.60 -15.64
C MET A 141 -8.54 -6.13 -15.85
N PRO A 142 -9.24 -5.15 -15.25
CA PRO A 142 -8.84 -3.75 -15.31
C PRO A 142 -7.61 -3.51 -14.43
N GLU A 143 -6.83 -2.48 -14.75
CA GLU A 143 -5.74 -2.03 -13.88
C GLU A 143 -6.25 -1.67 -12.47
N VAL A 144 -5.40 -1.95 -11.48
CA VAL A 144 -5.65 -1.61 -10.07
C VAL A 144 -4.70 -0.52 -9.61
N TYR A 145 -5.17 0.37 -8.75
CA TYR A 145 -4.34 1.40 -8.12
C TYR A 145 -3.82 0.90 -6.78
N ALA A 146 -2.59 0.38 -6.77
CA ALA A 146 -2.02 -0.26 -5.59
C ALA A 146 -0.49 -0.20 -5.55
N ASP A 147 0.08 -0.54 -4.41
CA ASP A 147 1.50 -0.85 -4.25
C ASP A 147 1.70 -2.34 -4.51
N SER A 148 2.46 -2.67 -5.55
CA SER A 148 2.67 -4.05 -6.00
C SER A 148 3.32 -4.90 -4.91
N SER A 149 4.39 -4.39 -4.28
CA SER A 149 5.15 -5.13 -3.26
C SER A 149 4.30 -5.47 -2.03
N LYS A 150 3.49 -4.50 -1.57
CA LYS A 150 2.61 -4.70 -0.42
C LYS A 150 1.44 -5.61 -0.76
N THR A 151 0.92 -5.54 -1.98
CA THR A 151 -0.17 -6.41 -2.43
C THR A 151 0.28 -7.87 -2.58
N ILE A 152 1.47 -8.10 -3.18
CA ILE A 152 2.07 -9.43 -3.29
C ILE A 152 2.26 -10.03 -1.90
N ARG A 153 2.85 -9.27 -0.97
CA ARG A 153 3.08 -9.73 0.40
C ARG A 153 1.79 -9.99 1.17
N LEU A 154 0.76 -9.15 0.98
CA LEU A 154 -0.57 -9.38 1.53
C LEU A 154 -1.12 -10.74 1.06
N LEU A 155 -1.09 -11.01 -0.25
CA LEU A 155 -1.57 -12.28 -0.80
C LEU A 155 -0.75 -13.47 -0.31
N LEU A 156 0.58 -13.38 -0.26
CA LEU A 156 1.45 -14.44 0.24
C LEU A 156 1.18 -14.75 1.71
N ASN A 157 0.94 -13.74 2.55
CA ASN A 157 0.57 -13.94 3.95
C ASN A 157 -0.77 -14.67 4.07
N LEU A 158 -1.77 -14.28 3.26
CA LEU A 158 -3.07 -14.93 3.28
C LEU A 158 -3.00 -16.38 2.76
N ILE A 159 -2.24 -16.64 1.69
CA ILE A 159 -2.03 -17.98 1.14
C ILE A 159 -1.22 -18.85 2.12
N GLY A 160 -0.19 -18.30 2.76
CA GLY A 160 0.58 -19.00 3.78
C GLY A 160 -0.28 -19.42 4.98
N ASN A 161 -1.15 -18.53 5.46
CA ASN A 161 -2.13 -18.85 6.51
C ASN A 161 -3.07 -19.99 6.09
N ALA A 162 -3.57 -19.95 4.85
CA ALA A 162 -4.40 -21.02 4.29
C ALA A 162 -3.63 -22.34 4.20
N ALA A 163 -2.42 -22.34 3.64
CA ALA A 163 -1.58 -23.52 3.50
C ALA A 163 -1.18 -24.13 4.84
N GLN A 164 -1.04 -23.32 5.91
CA GLN A 164 -0.68 -23.82 7.25
C GLN A 164 -1.72 -24.80 7.82
N VAL A 165 -3.01 -24.58 7.55
CA VAL A 165 -4.12 -25.36 8.13
C VAL A 165 -4.60 -26.50 7.24
N LEU A 166 -4.04 -26.63 6.04
CA LEU A 166 -4.40 -27.63 5.05
C LEU A 166 -3.52 -28.89 5.14
N THR A 167 -4.09 -30.01 4.71
CA THR A 167 -3.43 -31.32 4.60
C THR A 167 -3.00 -31.59 3.16
N ALA A 168 -2.06 -32.53 2.97
CA ALA A 168 -1.62 -32.98 1.64
C ALA A 168 -2.80 -33.29 0.70
N GLY A 169 -2.66 -32.92 -0.57
CA GLY A 169 -3.67 -33.07 -1.62
C GLY A 169 -4.74 -31.96 -1.66
N ALA A 170 -4.77 -31.06 -0.66
CA ALA A 170 -5.70 -29.94 -0.65
C ALA A 170 -5.25 -28.79 -1.57
N GLN A 171 -6.18 -27.86 -1.80
CA GLN A 171 -5.96 -26.68 -2.65
C GLN A 171 -6.25 -25.38 -1.90
N VAL A 172 -5.49 -24.34 -2.23
CA VAL A 172 -5.81 -22.94 -1.90
C VAL A 172 -6.35 -22.29 -3.17
N LEU A 173 -7.55 -21.71 -3.09
CA LEU A 173 -8.18 -21.00 -4.20
C LEU A 173 -8.02 -19.50 -4.03
N VAL A 174 -7.44 -18.81 -5.01
CA VAL A 174 -7.39 -17.36 -5.09
C VAL A 174 -8.36 -16.88 -6.17
N ARG A 175 -9.45 -16.25 -5.75
CA ARG A 175 -10.45 -15.68 -6.65
C ARG A 175 -10.27 -14.17 -6.81
N ILE A 176 -10.28 -13.68 -8.05
CA ILE A 176 -10.30 -12.25 -8.37
C ILE A 176 -11.62 -11.91 -9.05
N GLU A 177 -12.46 -11.13 -8.38
CA GLU A 177 -13.78 -10.75 -8.87
C GLU A 177 -13.92 -9.23 -9.02
N ARG A 178 -14.54 -8.79 -10.12
CA ARG A 178 -14.93 -7.38 -10.31
C ARG A 178 -16.12 -7.07 -9.42
N VAL A 179 -16.03 -6.01 -8.64
CA VAL A 179 -17.15 -5.47 -7.86
C VAL A 179 -17.62 -4.19 -8.53
N GLU A 180 -18.47 -4.31 -9.55
CA GLU A 180 -18.90 -3.19 -10.41
C GLU A 180 -19.52 -2.05 -9.61
N SER A 181 -20.32 -2.36 -8.59
CA SER A 181 -20.95 -1.36 -7.72
C SER A 181 -19.96 -0.46 -6.98
N LEU A 182 -18.72 -0.92 -6.80
CA LEU A 182 -17.68 -0.21 -6.06
C LEU A 182 -16.53 0.26 -6.95
N GLY A 183 -16.46 -0.20 -8.21
CA GLY A 183 -15.32 0.03 -9.10
C GLY A 183 -14.03 -0.58 -8.52
N THR A 184 -14.11 -1.75 -7.90
CA THR A 184 -12.96 -2.41 -7.27
C THR A 184 -12.73 -3.80 -7.85
N LEU A 185 -11.50 -4.31 -7.73
CA LEU A 185 -11.23 -5.74 -7.82
C LEU A 185 -11.13 -6.30 -6.42
N ARG A 186 -11.89 -7.35 -6.14
CA ARG A 186 -11.81 -8.08 -4.88
C ARG A 186 -10.97 -9.34 -5.06
N PHE A 187 -9.96 -9.45 -4.22
CA PHE A 187 -9.11 -10.63 -4.10
C PHE A 187 -9.60 -11.46 -2.92
N CYS A 188 -9.83 -12.75 -3.13
CA CYS A 188 -10.31 -13.68 -2.11
C CYS A 188 -9.39 -14.89 -2.04
N VAL A 189 -8.76 -15.14 -0.90
CA VAL A 189 -8.05 -16.39 -0.61
C VAL A 189 -9.01 -17.31 0.15
N ILE A 190 -9.23 -18.51 -0.37
CA ILE A 190 -10.21 -19.48 0.11
C ILE A 190 -9.50 -20.81 0.37
N ASP A 191 -9.66 -21.34 1.57
CA ASP A 191 -9.22 -22.67 1.96
C ASP A 191 -10.41 -23.57 2.33
N GLN A 192 -10.16 -24.88 2.31
CA GLN A 192 -11.09 -25.92 2.76
C GLN A 192 -10.65 -26.54 4.10
N GLY A 193 -9.95 -25.76 4.93
CA GLY A 193 -9.44 -26.22 6.21
C GLY A 193 -10.52 -26.42 7.28
N PRO A 194 -10.11 -26.59 8.56
CA PRO A 194 -11.04 -26.84 9.66
C PRO A 194 -12.00 -25.67 9.92
N GLY A 195 -11.73 -24.47 9.39
CA GLY A 195 -12.49 -23.26 9.63
C GLY A 195 -12.47 -22.82 11.10
N MET A 196 -13.21 -21.77 11.40
CA MET A 196 -13.33 -21.19 12.74
C MET A 196 -14.78 -21.26 13.21
N ASP A 197 -14.97 -21.47 14.52
CA ASP A 197 -16.30 -21.30 15.13
C ASP A 197 -16.63 -19.82 15.36
N ARG A 198 -17.89 -19.57 15.70
CA ARG A 198 -18.41 -18.22 15.96
C ARG A 198 -17.61 -17.46 17.00
N ALA A 199 -17.30 -18.12 18.11
CA ALA A 199 -16.56 -17.50 19.21
C ALA A 199 -15.16 -17.07 18.75
N SER A 200 -14.46 -17.92 18.00
CA SER A 200 -13.13 -17.64 17.46
C SER A 200 -13.14 -16.49 16.46
N ILE A 201 -14.13 -16.44 15.56
CA ILE A 201 -14.30 -15.35 14.58
C ILE A 201 -14.62 -14.02 15.27
N GLN A 202 -15.47 -14.03 16.30
CA GLN A 202 -15.76 -12.83 17.09
C GLN A 202 -14.54 -12.37 17.89
N GLN A 203 -13.78 -13.29 18.47
CA GLN A 203 -12.53 -12.98 19.15
C GLN A 203 -11.49 -12.40 18.19
N LEU A 204 -11.43 -12.91 16.95
CA LEU A 204 -10.59 -12.36 15.89
C LEU A 204 -10.94 -10.89 15.61
N ALA A 205 -12.22 -10.55 15.58
CA ALA A 205 -12.68 -9.17 15.39
C ALA A 205 -12.35 -8.25 16.57
N GLN A 206 -12.33 -8.76 17.81
CA GLN A 206 -12.09 -7.96 19.02
C GLN A 206 -10.61 -7.77 19.35
N ARG A 207 -9.78 -8.81 19.15
CA ARG A 207 -8.39 -8.83 19.61
C ARG A 207 -7.37 -8.74 18.50
N GLY A 208 -7.81 -8.85 17.25
CA GLY A 208 -6.91 -8.74 16.11
C GLY A 208 -5.73 -9.71 16.20
N PHE A 209 -5.94 -10.98 16.55
CA PHE A 209 -4.90 -12.02 16.73
C PHE A 209 -3.53 -11.50 17.24
N SER A 210 -3.49 -11.05 18.49
CA SER A 210 -2.25 -10.87 19.26
C SER A 210 -1.72 -12.23 19.75
N GLY A 211 -1.33 -13.09 18.82
CA GLY A 211 -0.68 -14.37 19.12
C GLY A 211 0.81 -14.18 19.38
N THR A 212 1.21 -14.19 20.65
CA THR A 212 2.62 -14.34 21.06
C THR A 212 3.10 -15.72 20.60
N GLY A 213 3.89 -15.78 19.51
CA GLY A 213 4.46 -17.04 18.99
C GLY A 213 4.31 -17.28 17.49
N GLY A 214 4.48 -16.25 16.64
CA GLY A 214 4.51 -16.38 15.17
C GLY A 214 3.15 -16.58 14.48
N LYS A 215 2.21 -17.31 15.09
CA LYS A 215 0.91 -17.72 14.50
C LYS A 215 -0.16 -16.61 14.38
N GLY A 216 0.18 -15.35 14.61
CA GLY A 216 -0.76 -14.22 14.66
C GLY A 216 -0.39 -12.97 13.88
N LEU A 217 0.90 -12.83 13.55
CA LEU A 217 1.44 -11.62 12.92
C LEU A 217 0.93 -11.48 11.48
N GLY A 218 0.81 -12.58 10.75
CA GLY A 218 0.44 -12.58 9.33
C GLY A 218 -0.88 -11.85 9.06
N LEU A 219 -1.92 -12.09 9.86
CA LEU A 219 -3.22 -11.46 9.66
C LEU A 219 -3.27 -10.00 10.16
N ALA A 220 -2.51 -9.67 11.22
CA ALA A 220 -2.34 -8.28 11.68
C ALA A 220 -1.62 -7.43 10.62
N ILE A 221 -0.60 -7.98 9.98
CA ILE A 221 0.11 -7.32 8.88
C ILE A 221 -0.79 -7.21 7.65
N SER A 222 -1.54 -8.28 7.37
CA SER A 222 -2.44 -8.31 6.23
C SER A 222 -3.49 -7.19 6.33
N ARG A 223 -4.09 -6.95 7.50
CA ARG A 223 -5.09 -5.87 7.63
C ARG A 223 -4.48 -4.49 7.49
N GLN A 224 -3.23 -4.32 7.93
CA GLN A 224 -2.51 -3.07 7.74
C GLN A 224 -2.21 -2.83 6.25
N MET A 225 -1.73 -3.84 5.52
CA MET A 225 -1.48 -3.75 4.08
C MET A 225 -2.76 -3.49 3.28
N ALA A 226 -3.88 -4.12 3.66
CA ALA A 226 -5.18 -3.84 3.06
C ALA A 226 -5.60 -2.37 3.31
N ALA A 227 -5.39 -1.87 4.53
CA ALA A 227 -5.73 -0.51 4.90
C ALA A 227 -4.87 0.54 4.17
N LEU A 228 -3.63 0.21 3.80
CA LEU A 228 -2.84 1.04 2.86
C LEU A 228 -3.52 1.20 1.49
N HIS A 229 -4.44 0.33 1.12
CA HIS A 229 -5.18 0.40 -0.13
C HIS A 229 -6.63 0.84 0.06
N PHE A 230 -6.94 1.48 1.19
CA PHE A 230 -8.29 1.92 1.54
C PHE A 230 -9.28 0.75 1.67
N SER A 231 -8.78 -0.42 2.01
CA SER A 231 -9.57 -1.65 2.20
C SER A 231 -9.47 -2.17 3.62
N GLU A 232 -10.53 -2.80 4.07
CA GLU A 232 -10.48 -3.69 5.23
C GLU A 232 -10.14 -5.11 4.78
N LEU A 233 -9.87 -5.99 5.74
CA LEU A 233 -9.94 -7.43 5.50
C LEU A 233 -11.28 -7.98 5.94
N GLN A 234 -11.95 -8.70 5.04
CA GLN A 234 -13.17 -9.42 5.34
C GLN A 234 -12.82 -10.89 5.52
N VAL A 235 -13.08 -11.42 6.71
CA VAL A 235 -12.86 -12.84 7.03
C VAL A 235 -14.21 -13.49 7.19
N SER A 236 -14.49 -14.50 6.38
CA SER A 236 -15.68 -15.34 6.46
C SER A 236 -15.27 -16.77 6.74
N SER A 237 -15.76 -17.39 7.81
CA SER A 237 -15.38 -18.76 8.15
C SER A 237 -16.52 -19.48 8.85
N ARG A 238 -16.46 -20.82 8.79
CA ARG A 238 -17.34 -21.71 9.54
C ARG A 238 -16.60 -23.01 9.80
N ARG A 239 -16.70 -23.50 11.05
CA ARG A 239 -16.13 -24.78 11.45
C ARG A 239 -16.57 -25.89 10.50
N GLY A 240 -15.59 -26.60 9.93
CA GLY A 240 -15.75 -27.68 8.95
C GLY A 240 -15.97 -27.24 7.50
N ALA A 241 -16.02 -25.94 7.21
CA ALA A 241 -16.27 -25.42 5.85
C ALA A 241 -15.12 -24.57 5.29
N GLY A 242 -14.01 -24.42 6.04
CA GLY A 242 -12.86 -23.61 5.65
C GLY A 242 -13.02 -22.12 5.97
N THR A 243 -12.07 -21.32 5.46
CA THR A 243 -12.01 -19.87 5.64
C THR A 243 -11.86 -19.16 4.30
N ARG A 244 -12.49 -17.99 4.18
CA ARG A 244 -12.34 -17.03 3.09
C ARG A 244 -11.85 -15.71 3.67
N VAL A 245 -10.73 -15.21 3.17
CA VAL A 245 -10.22 -13.88 3.50
C VAL A 245 -10.19 -13.03 2.23
N ALA A 246 -10.77 -11.83 2.29
CA ALA A 246 -10.90 -10.95 1.14
C ALA A 246 -10.49 -9.51 1.42
N PHE A 247 -9.95 -8.85 0.40
CA PHE A 247 -9.69 -7.41 0.35
C PHE A 247 -9.99 -6.85 -1.04
N GLU A 248 -10.13 -5.54 -1.15
CA GLU A 248 -10.48 -4.86 -2.39
C GLU A 248 -9.42 -3.84 -2.78
N LEU A 249 -9.14 -3.72 -4.07
CA LEU A 249 -8.29 -2.68 -4.64
C LEU A 249 -9.10 -1.79 -5.59
N PRO A 250 -8.94 -0.45 -5.54
CA PRO A 250 -9.56 0.44 -6.53
C PRO A 250 -9.14 0.05 -7.94
N SER A 251 -10.09 -0.03 -8.87
CA SER A 251 -9.84 -0.38 -10.26
C SER A 251 -10.61 0.54 -11.21
N ALA A 252 -10.32 0.50 -12.51
CA ALA A 252 -11.09 1.26 -13.50
C ALA A 252 -11.07 2.80 -13.33
N GLY A 253 -9.91 3.36 -12.94
CA GLY A 253 -9.62 4.79 -13.05
C GLY A 253 -9.81 5.65 -11.79
N PRO A 254 -9.58 6.97 -11.87
CA PRO A 254 -9.49 7.84 -10.69
C PRO A 254 -10.76 7.91 -9.82
N VAL A 255 -11.93 7.67 -10.42
CA VAL A 255 -13.23 7.67 -9.71
C VAL A 255 -13.28 6.61 -8.61
N SER A 256 -12.74 5.42 -8.87
CA SER A 256 -12.75 4.35 -7.88
C SER A 256 -11.79 4.63 -6.73
N VAL A 257 -10.67 5.29 -7.00
CA VAL A 257 -9.70 5.71 -5.97
C VAL A 257 -10.34 6.74 -5.06
N ALA A 258 -11.00 7.76 -5.63
CA ALA A 258 -11.78 8.75 -4.89
C ALA A 258 -12.82 8.07 -3.98
N ASP A 259 -13.60 7.15 -4.56
CA ASP A 259 -14.65 6.46 -3.83
C ASP A 259 -14.12 5.54 -2.73
N ALA A 260 -13.05 4.80 -3.00
CA ALA A 260 -12.43 3.92 -2.03
C ALA A 260 -11.90 4.73 -0.84
N TRP A 261 -11.18 5.84 -1.09
CA TRP A 261 -10.69 6.71 -0.04
C TRP A 261 -11.83 7.33 0.79
N VAL A 262 -12.88 7.87 0.15
CA VAL A 262 -14.02 8.45 0.86
C VAL A 262 -14.77 7.41 1.69
N ARG A 263 -15.01 6.22 1.13
CA ARG A 263 -15.64 5.10 1.86
C ARG A 263 -14.79 4.71 3.06
N TRP A 264 -13.48 4.59 2.87
CA TRP A 264 -12.52 4.24 3.92
C TRP A 264 -12.56 5.27 5.06
N ARG A 265 -12.44 6.56 4.75
CA ARG A 265 -12.52 7.67 5.71
C ARG A 265 -13.83 7.69 6.49
N ALA A 266 -14.96 7.46 5.82
CA ALA A 266 -16.27 7.47 6.46
C ALA A 266 -16.42 6.39 7.55
N ARG A 267 -15.67 5.28 7.49
CA ARG A 267 -15.72 4.22 8.51
C ARG A 267 -15.22 4.65 9.87
N PHE A 268 -14.37 5.67 9.91
CA PHE A 268 -13.77 6.22 11.12
C PHE A 268 -14.46 7.52 11.56
N SER A 269 -15.48 7.97 10.84
CA SER A 269 -16.29 9.11 11.26
C SER A 269 -17.36 8.66 12.26
N ASN A 270 -17.54 9.44 13.33
CA ASN A 270 -18.66 9.26 14.29
C ASN A 270 -20.03 9.69 13.69
N ALA A 271 -20.12 9.89 12.37
CA ALA A 271 -21.37 10.29 11.74
C ALA A 271 -22.42 9.17 11.92
N PRO A 272 -23.68 9.51 12.24
CA PRO A 272 -24.73 8.51 12.36
C PRO A 272 -24.81 7.72 11.06
N LYS A 273 -24.74 6.39 11.17
CA LYS A 273 -24.88 5.46 10.03
C LYS A 273 -26.25 5.71 9.41
N THR A 274 -26.34 6.58 8.40
CA THR A 274 -27.51 6.61 7.51
C THR A 274 -27.47 5.30 6.75
N THR A 275 -28.22 4.33 7.26
CA THR A 275 -28.44 3.06 6.60
C THR A 275 -28.99 3.38 5.22
N PRO A 276 -28.40 2.88 4.11
CA PRO A 276 -29.09 2.95 2.85
C PRO A 276 -30.41 2.19 3.02
N ARG A 277 -31.52 2.91 2.88
CA ARG A 277 -32.87 2.34 2.85
C ARG A 277 -32.84 1.22 1.81
N ARG A 278 -33.03 -0.04 2.25
CA ARG A 278 -33.21 -1.19 1.37
C ARG A 278 -34.23 -0.78 0.30
N ALA A 279 -33.78 -0.62 -0.94
CA ALA A 279 -34.68 -0.61 -2.07
C ALA A 279 -35.21 -2.06 -2.18
N ALA A 280 -36.43 -2.24 -1.71
CA ALA A 280 -37.22 -3.41 -2.06
C ALA A 280 -37.44 -3.37 -3.59
N GLY A 281 -37.11 -4.47 -4.28
CA GLY A 281 -37.42 -4.64 -5.70
C GLY A 281 -36.29 -4.27 -6.66
N ALA A 282 -35.31 -5.17 -6.81
CA ALA A 282 -34.55 -5.30 -8.05
C ALA A 282 -34.31 -6.78 -8.30
N THR A 283 -35.26 -7.39 -9.00
CA THR A 283 -35.15 -8.75 -9.54
C THR A 283 -34.11 -8.73 -10.65
N GLN A 284 -32.83 -8.88 -10.31
CA GLN A 284 -31.78 -9.07 -11.32
C GLN A 284 -31.87 -10.50 -11.85
N LEU A 285 -32.20 -10.61 -13.14
CA LEU A 285 -32.12 -11.83 -13.92
C LEU A 285 -30.73 -12.49 -13.73
N ARG A 286 -30.72 -13.68 -13.14
CA ARG A 286 -29.61 -14.61 -13.26
C ARG A 286 -29.73 -15.34 -14.59
N LEU A 287 -28.87 -15.01 -15.53
CA LEU A 287 -28.49 -15.94 -16.59
C LEU A 287 -27.30 -16.72 -16.05
N ASP A 288 -27.54 -17.96 -15.60
CA ASP A 288 -26.49 -18.88 -15.18
C ASP A 288 -25.74 -19.39 -16.44
N PRO A 289 -24.42 -19.18 -16.58
CA PRO A 289 -23.60 -19.90 -17.55
C PRO A 289 -23.41 -21.38 -17.13
N PRO A 290 -23.08 -22.28 -18.07
CA PRO A 290 -23.19 -23.72 -17.85
C PRO A 290 -22.16 -24.25 -16.84
N THR A 291 -22.69 -24.90 -15.81
CA THR A 291 -22.08 -25.93 -14.92
C THR A 291 -20.61 -25.78 -14.53
N LEU A 292 -20.39 -25.04 -13.42
CA LEU A 292 -19.33 -25.32 -12.44
C LEU A 292 -20.01 -25.61 -11.08
N PRO A 293 -19.41 -26.44 -10.20
CA PRO A 293 -20.06 -26.84 -8.96
C PRO A 293 -20.34 -25.61 -8.09
N ARG A 294 -21.63 -25.26 -7.96
CA ARG A 294 -22.12 -24.25 -7.02
C ARG A 294 -21.51 -24.56 -5.65
N SER A 295 -20.69 -23.66 -5.13
CA SER A 295 -20.23 -23.70 -3.75
C SER A 295 -21.45 -23.54 -2.82
N LYS A 296 -22.11 -24.66 -2.51
CA LYS A 296 -23.06 -24.80 -1.40
C LYS A 296 -22.42 -24.46 -0.03
N GLN A 297 -21.12 -24.13 0.02
CA GLN A 297 -20.35 -23.90 1.24
C GLN A 297 -20.48 -22.50 1.87
N LEU A 298 -20.99 -21.48 1.15
CA LEU A 298 -21.04 -20.09 1.70
C LEU A 298 -22.30 -19.77 2.53
N GLN A 299 -23.29 -20.67 2.62
CA GLN A 299 -24.47 -20.44 3.45
C GLN A 299 -24.17 -20.70 4.93
N GLY A 300 -24.37 -19.67 5.76
CA GLY A 300 -24.17 -19.73 7.21
C GLY A 300 -22.73 -19.54 7.69
N MET A 301 -21.85 -18.99 6.85
CA MET A 301 -20.54 -18.51 7.32
C MET A 301 -20.70 -17.22 8.12
N GLU A 302 -19.92 -17.09 9.20
CA GLU A 302 -19.85 -15.84 9.91
C GLU A 302 -18.77 -14.96 9.30
N THR A 303 -19.13 -13.70 9.01
CA THR A 303 -18.24 -12.73 8.38
C THR A 303 -17.92 -11.61 9.36
N VAL A 304 -16.64 -11.31 9.52
CA VAL A 304 -16.14 -10.16 10.27
C VAL A 304 -15.25 -9.28 9.38
N SER A 305 -15.35 -7.99 9.61
CA SER A 305 -14.53 -6.98 8.97
C SER A 305 -13.44 -6.54 9.94
N LEU A 306 -12.17 -6.74 9.57
CA LEU A 306 -11.00 -6.37 10.34
C LEU A 306 -10.44 -5.04 9.81
N LEU A 307 -10.63 -3.98 10.58
CA LEU A 307 -9.96 -2.69 10.38
C LEU A 307 -8.55 -2.76 10.97
N HIS A 308 -7.64 -1.93 10.48
CA HIS A 308 -6.28 -1.88 11.03
C HIS A 308 -6.25 -1.38 12.48
N ASP A 309 -5.29 -1.88 13.25
CA ASP A 309 -5.11 -1.53 14.68
C ASP A 309 -4.20 -0.31 14.88
N GLY A 310 -4.10 0.55 13.86
CA GLY A 310 -3.26 1.75 13.92
C GLY A 310 -3.96 2.89 14.64
N ALA A 311 -3.25 4.00 14.84
CA ALA A 311 -3.86 5.22 15.37
C ALA A 311 -5.09 5.62 14.54
N PRO A 312 -6.20 6.06 15.16
CA PRO A 312 -7.35 6.59 14.44
C PRO A 312 -6.95 7.84 13.64
N PRO A 313 -7.78 8.26 12.67
CA PRO A 313 -7.52 9.50 11.97
C PRO A 313 -7.46 10.68 12.92
N ARG A 314 -6.53 11.61 12.66
CA ARG A 314 -6.33 12.82 13.47
C ARG A 314 -7.59 13.68 13.49
N ASN A 315 -8.28 13.75 12.35
CA ASN A 315 -9.53 14.47 12.21
C ASN A 315 -10.58 13.52 11.64
N SER A 316 -11.54 13.09 12.45
CA SER A 316 -12.57 12.13 12.00
C SER A 316 -13.71 12.78 11.20
N GLN A 317 -13.86 14.10 11.28
CA GLN A 317 -14.96 14.85 10.68
C GLN A 317 -14.56 15.68 9.46
N CYS A 318 -13.28 16.00 9.28
CA CYS A 318 -12.80 16.80 8.16
C CYS A 318 -11.52 16.21 7.55
N ALA A 319 -11.26 16.60 6.32
CA ALA A 319 -10.00 16.41 5.62
C ALA A 319 -9.77 17.64 4.73
N VAL A 320 -8.55 17.82 4.24
CA VAL A 320 -8.23 18.94 3.34
C VAL A 320 -7.69 18.41 2.01
N ALA A 321 -8.20 18.95 0.91
CA ALA A 321 -7.68 18.71 -0.42
C ALA A 321 -6.84 19.90 -0.92
N VAL A 322 -5.72 19.60 -1.56
CA VAL A 322 -4.84 20.57 -2.22
C VAL A 322 -4.35 20.02 -3.55
N CYS A 323 -4.32 20.87 -4.56
CA CYS A 323 -3.71 20.55 -5.85
C CYS A 323 -2.29 21.07 -5.91
N LEU A 324 -1.38 20.24 -6.40
CA LEU A 324 0.02 20.58 -6.65
C LEU A 324 0.31 20.49 -8.14
N ARG A 325 0.99 21.49 -8.69
CA ARG A 325 1.44 21.54 -10.08
C ARG A 325 2.95 21.74 -10.16
N LEU A 326 3.59 21.06 -11.10
CA LEU A 326 4.99 21.27 -11.45
C LEU A 326 5.11 22.18 -12.68
N GLY A 327 6.09 23.08 -12.68
CA GLY A 327 6.40 23.96 -13.80
C GLY A 327 6.62 23.20 -15.11
N SER A 328 6.22 23.82 -16.24
CA SER A 328 6.26 23.20 -17.57
C SER A 328 7.67 22.89 -18.09
N THR A 329 8.70 23.49 -17.49
CA THR A 329 10.11 23.30 -17.86
C THR A 329 10.79 22.19 -17.06
N VAL A 330 10.11 21.59 -16.07
CA VAL A 330 10.71 20.58 -15.19
C VAL A 330 10.70 19.20 -15.85
N ALA A 331 11.84 18.50 -15.83
CA ALA A 331 11.99 17.18 -16.45
C ALA A 331 11.02 16.14 -15.87
N THR A 332 10.66 15.15 -16.70
CA THR A 332 9.74 14.07 -16.30
C THR A 332 10.31 13.24 -15.15
N ASP A 333 11.62 12.98 -15.13
CA ASP A 333 12.28 12.25 -14.05
C ASP A 333 12.12 12.95 -12.70
N THR A 334 12.14 14.28 -12.68
CA THR A 334 11.87 15.09 -11.48
C THR A 334 10.41 14.96 -11.05
N ALA A 335 9.46 14.84 -11.97
CA ALA A 335 8.05 14.58 -11.64
C ALA A 335 7.86 13.18 -11.03
N ASP A 336 8.59 12.17 -11.51
CA ASP A 336 8.55 10.82 -10.95
C ASP A 336 9.25 10.74 -9.59
N ALA A 337 10.35 11.48 -9.41
CA ALA A 337 10.98 11.66 -8.11
C ALA A 337 10.05 12.37 -7.13
N LEU A 338 9.36 13.43 -7.56
CA LEU A 338 8.37 14.15 -6.75
C LEU A 338 7.22 13.22 -6.35
N GLN A 339 6.67 12.41 -7.27
CA GLN A 339 5.62 11.44 -6.93
C GLN A 339 6.07 10.48 -5.82
N ARG A 340 7.30 9.97 -5.90
CA ARG A 340 7.85 9.09 -4.86
C ARG A 340 7.97 9.82 -3.51
N ARG A 341 8.56 11.02 -3.51
CA ARG A 341 8.71 11.83 -2.29
C ARG A 341 7.37 12.22 -1.67
N LEU A 342 6.37 12.59 -2.48
CA LEU A 342 5.03 12.88 -1.99
C LEU A 342 4.43 11.65 -1.31
N GLN A 343 4.52 10.47 -1.94
CA GLN A 343 4.01 9.23 -1.38
C GLN A 343 4.72 8.80 -0.09
N ASP A 344 6.04 8.98 -0.01
CA ASP A 344 6.83 8.72 1.21
C ASP A 344 6.42 9.62 2.39
N ASN A 345 5.88 10.81 2.12
CA ASN A 345 5.44 11.76 3.14
C ASN A 345 3.98 11.57 3.57
N MET A 346 3.22 10.71 2.88
CA MET A 346 1.80 10.47 3.20
C MET A 346 1.65 9.63 4.46
N ARG A 347 0.68 10.02 5.29
CA ARG A 347 0.24 9.22 6.44
C ARG A 347 -0.84 8.23 6.05
N MET A 348 -1.18 7.33 6.98
CA MET A 348 -2.14 6.24 6.79
C MET A 348 -3.47 6.63 6.10
N TYR A 349 -4.04 7.78 6.46
CA TYR A 349 -5.33 8.24 5.96
C TYR A 349 -5.23 9.27 4.82
N GLU A 350 -4.01 9.53 4.34
CA GLU A 350 -3.73 10.52 3.32
C GLU A 350 -3.53 9.87 1.95
N LEU A 351 -3.70 10.66 0.90
CA LEU A 351 -3.52 10.22 -0.47
C LEU A 351 -2.80 11.29 -1.28
N ALA A 352 -1.70 10.92 -1.93
CA ALA A 352 -1.08 11.69 -3.01
C ALA A 352 -1.39 11.00 -4.34
N PHE A 353 -2.37 11.52 -5.07
CA PHE A 353 -2.80 10.97 -6.36
C PHE A 353 -2.28 11.82 -7.51
N ARG A 354 -1.50 11.21 -8.41
CA ARG A 354 -1.03 11.87 -9.63
C ARG A 354 -2.14 11.86 -10.67
N THR A 355 -2.73 13.01 -10.93
CA THR A 355 -3.82 13.15 -11.89
C THR A 355 -3.32 13.33 -13.32
N GLY A 356 -2.10 13.87 -13.50
CA GLY A 356 -1.45 14.01 -14.81
C GLY A 356 0.08 14.05 -14.70
N VAL A 357 0.77 14.29 -15.83
CA VAL A 357 2.25 14.23 -15.87
C VAL A 357 2.91 15.15 -14.84
N ARG A 358 2.33 16.32 -14.60
CA ARG A 358 2.87 17.34 -13.68
C ARG A 358 1.83 17.86 -12.68
N ARG A 359 0.82 17.05 -12.37
CA ARG A 359 -0.26 17.46 -11.46
C ARG A 359 -0.59 16.36 -10.46
N TRP A 360 -0.85 16.80 -9.23
CA TRP A 360 -1.20 15.95 -8.10
C TRP A 360 -2.37 16.54 -7.34
N VAL A 361 -3.17 15.66 -6.76
CA VAL A 361 -4.15 16.00 -5.72
C VAL A 361 -3.69 15.31 -4.45
N LEU A 362 -3.56 16.09 -3.38
CA LEU A 362 -3.26 15.63 -2.04
C LEU A 362 -4.52 15.70 -1.20
N LEU A 363 -4.86 14.60 -0.52
CA LEU A 363 -5.91 14.53 0.49
C LEU A 363 -5.23 14.31 1.84
N LEU A 364 -5.38 15.28 2.75
CA LEU A 364 -4.68 15.33 4.03
C LEU A 364 -5.65 15.07 5.19
N ASP A 365 -5.21 14.31 6.19
CA ASP A 365 -5.94 14.02 7.43
C ASP A 365 -5.71 15.13 8.45
N ALA A 366 -6.16 16.33 8.09
CA ALA A 366 -5.89 17.58 8.78
C ALA A 366 -7.11 18.52 8.68
N ASP A 367 -7.27 19.39 9.67
CA ASP A 367 -8.09 20.61 9.52
C ASP A 367 -7.34 21.66 8.68
N THR A 368 -8.00 22.77 8.35
CA THR A 368 -7.42 23.83 7.50
C THR A 368 -6.14 24.44 8.08
N GLN A 369 -6.02 24.60 9.40
CA GLN A 369 -4.83 25.18 10.03
C GLN A 369 -3.67 24.17 10.06
N GLN A 370 -3.95 22.93 10.46
CA GLN A 370 -3.00 21.83 10.47
C GLN A 370 -2.49 21.51 9.06
N ALA A 371 -3.37 21.60 8.04
CA ALA A 371 -3.02 21.37 6.65
C ALA A 371 -2.02 22.43 6.16
N ARG A 372 -2.22 23.71 6.48
CA ARG A 372 -1.28 24.78 6.13
C ARG A 372 0.12 24.52 6.68
N GLN A 373 0.22 24.25 7.98
CA GLN A 373 1.50 23.93 8.60
C GLN A 373 2.16 22.70 7.94
N ARG A 374 1.38 21.65 7.69
CA ARG A 374 1.86 20.42 7.05
C ARG A 374 2.36 20.65 5.62
N LEU A 375 1.74 21.56 4.88
CA LEU A 375 2.15 21.93 3.52
C LEU A 375 3.43 22.78 3.54
N ASP A 376 3.58 23.70 4.49
CA ASP A 376 4.79 24.51 4.63
C ASP A 376 6.01 23.63 4.97
N ASP A 377 5.84 22.69 5.91
CA ASP A 377 6.88 21.71 6.26
C ASP A 377 7.25 20.84 5.04
N MET A 378 6.24 20.35 4.32
CA MET A 378 6.42 19.50 3.15
C MET A 378 7.07 20.27 1.99
N GLN A 379 6.66 21.51 1.73
CA GLN A 379 7.27 22.37 0.71
C GLN A 379 8.74 22.61 1.02
N THR A 380 9.08 22.88 2.27
CA THR A 380 10.47 23.08 2.70
C THR A 380 11.30 21.83 2.41
N GLN A 381 10.84 20.66 2.86
CA GLN A 381 11.52 19.38 2.63
C GLN A 381 11.67 19.05 1.13
N LEU A 382 10.60 19.19 0.34
CA LEU A 382 10.62 18.89 -1.08
C LEU A 382 11.52 19.86 -1.86
N THR A 383 11.62 21.12 -1.45
CA THR A 383 12.51 22.09 -2.07
C THR A 383 13.97 21.75 -1.79
N THR A 384 14.28 21.25 -0.59
CA THR A 384 15.61 20.74 -0.24
C THR A 384 15.97 19.49 -1.05
N ASP A 385 15.05 18.53 -1.14
CA ASP A 385 15.29 17.26 -1.84
C ASP A 385 15.33 17.41 -3.36
N LEU A 386 14.53 18.34 -3.91
CA LEU A 386 14.33 18.56 -5.34
C LEU A 386 14.42 20.06 -5.67
N PRO A 387 15.62 20.67 -5.63
CA PRO A 387 15.79 22.12 -5.81
C PRO A 387 15.37 22.62 -7.19
N THR A 388 15.30 21.74 -8.19
CA THR A 388 14.88 22.06 -9.56
C THR A 388 13.36 21.97 -9.77
N ALA A 389 12.62 21.44 -8.80
CA ALA A 389 11.18 21.26 -8.88
C ALA A 389 10.44 22.56 -8.52
N ARG A 390 10.11 23.38 -9.52
CA ARG A 390 9.23 24.55 -9.32
C ARG A 390 7.79 24.11 -9.07
N MET A 391 7.37 24.15 -7.81
CA MET A 391 6.07 23.68 -7.33
C MET A 391 5.09 24.85 -7.15
N THR A 392 3.81 24.63 -7.45
CA THR A 392 2.73 25.58 -7.19
C THR A 392 1.56 24.85 -6.55
N TRP A 393 1.11 25.35 -5.40
CA TRP A 393 0.04 24.76 -4.59
C TRP A 393 -1.24 25.59 -4.74
N SER A 394 -2.39 24.94 -4.80
CA SER A 394 -3.69 25.62 -4.78
C SER A 394 -4.07 26.04 -3.37
N GLU A 395 -5.13 26.84 -3.27
CA GLU A 395 -5.83 27.02 -2.00
C GLU A 395 -6.34 25.68 -1.44
N THR A 396 -6.46 25.63 -0.12
CA THR A 396 -6.96 24.46 0.62
C THR A 396 -8.47 24.36 0.50
N LEU A 397 -8.98 23.21 0.11
CA LEU A 397 -10.41 22.89 0.13
C LEU A 397 -10.74 21.97 1.30
N GLU A 398 -11.60 22.41 2.21
CA GLU A 398 -12.07 21.57 3.31
C GLU A 398 -13.14 20.57 2.83
N LEU A 399 -13.01 19.32 3.30
CA LEU A 399 -13.84 18.19 2.93
C LEU A 399 -14.52 17.62 4.19
N PRO A 400 -15.81 17.90 4.43
CA PRO A 400 -16.54 17.35 5.56
C PRO A 400 -16.80 15.84 5.35
N ILE A 401 -16.12 14.99 6.11
CA ILE A 401 -16.21 13.53 6.01
C ILE A 401 -17.61 13.07 6.41
N GLY A 402 -18.19 12.16 5.62
CA GLY A 402 -19.56 11.66 5.82
C GLY A 402 -20.63 12.40 5.01
N SER A 403 -20.30 13.53 4.38
CA SER A 403 -21.23 14.22 3.47
C SER A 403 -21.24 13.61 2.06
N ARG A 404 -22.41 13.64 1.38
CA ARG A 404 -22.49 13.26 -0.04
C ARG A 404 -21.69 14.21 -0.95
N ALA A 405 -21.56 15.48 -0.54
CA ALA A 405 -20.79 16.49 -1.26
C ALA A 405 -19.31 16.12 -1.36
N THR A 406 -18.72 15.60 -0.27
CA THR A 406 -17.31 15.19 -0.25
C THR A 406 -16.97 14.16 -1.32
N ARG A 407 -17.84 13.16 -1.54
CA ARG A 407 -17.63 12.17 -2.61
C ARG A 407 -17.61 12.83 -3.98
N ALA A 408 -18.51 13.77 -4.25
CA ALA A 408 -18.57 14.48 -5.52
C ALA A 408 -17.33 15.38 -5.71
N SER A 409 -16.94 16.14 -4.69
CA SER A 409 -15.76 17.01 -4.73
C SER A 409 -14.46 16.24 -4.95
N VAL A 410 -14.25 15.14 -4.24
CA VAL A 410 -13.02 14.33 -4.41
C VAL A 410 -12.98 13.69 -5.80
N ARG A 411 -14.11 13.17 -6.30
CA ARG A 411 -14.18 12.67 -7.68
C ARG A 411 -13.84 13.77 -8.69
N ASP A 412 -14.46 14.94 -8.57
CA ASP A 412 -14.24 16.07 -9.47
C ASP A 412 -12.77 16.51 -9.48
N LEU A 413 -12.13 16.61 -8.31
CA LEU A 413 -10.69 16.93 -8.21
C LEU A 413 -9.81 15.89 -8.91
N LEU A 414 -10.07 14.60 -8.68
CA LEU A 414 -9.28 13.52 -9.26
C LEU A 414 -9.52 13.38 -10.77
N ILE A 415 -10.72 13.71 -11.27
CA ILE A 415 -11.08 13.63 -12.68
C ILE A 415 -10.64 14.88 -13.45
N ARG A 416 -10.98 16.09 -12.99
CA ARG A 416 -10.60 17.35 -13.67
C ARG A 416 -9.09 17.46 -13.78
N GLY A 417 -8.35 17.09 -12.74
CA GLY A 417 -6.90 17.03 -12.79
C GLY A 417 -6.38 16.10 -13.90
N SER A 418 -7.14 15.06 -14.24
CA SER A 418 -6.81 14.07 -15.28
C SER A 418 -7.32 14.43 -16.68
N LEU A 419 -8.39 15.23 -16.78
CA LEU A 419 -9.00 15.64 -18.06
C LEU A 419 -8.44 16.96 -18.62
N GLU A 420 -7.89 17.83 -17.78
CA GLU A 420 -7.25 19.06 -18.26
C GLU A 420 -5.95 18.72 -19.04
N THR A 421 -6.04 18.66 -20.37
CA THR A 421 -4.90 18.95 -21.28
C THR A 421 -4.29 20.30 -20.85
N PRO A 422 -3.01 20.63 -21.11
CA PRO A 422 -2.45 21.88 -20.59
C PRO A 422 -3.25 23.05 -21.18
N ALA A 423 -4.16 23.60 -20.38
CA ALA A 423 -5.02 24.67 -20.82
C ALA A 423 -4.09 25.85 -21.11
N ALA A 424 -4.13 26.26 -22.38
CA ALA A 424 -3.71 27.56 -22.81
C ALA A 424 -4.25 28.62 -21.85
N MET A 425 -3.41 29.62 -21.61
CA MET A 425 -3.65 30.81 -20.82
C MET A 425 -5.06 31.39 -21.02
N PRO A 426 -5.67 32.02 -19.98
CA PRO A 426 -6.91 32.75 -20.16
C PRO A 426 -6.70 33.83 -21.23
N ALA A 427 -7.62 33.87 -22.19
CA ALA A 427 -7.68 34.86 -23.25
C ALA A 427 -7.98 36.25 -22.64
N SER A 428 -6.94 37.00 -22.33
CA SER A 428 -6.97 38.46 -22.22
C SER A 428 -5.64 38.98 -22.76
N ASP A 429 -5.73 39.91 -23.71
CA ASP A 429 -4.62 40.74 -24.22
C ASP A 429 -3.57 40.09 -25.15
N TYR A 430 -4.02 39.43 -26.23
CA TYR A 430 -3.12 38.97 -27.31
C TYR A 430 -3.26 39.68 -28.67
N HIS A 431 -3.97 40.82 -28.74
CA HIS A 431 -4.13 41.57 -29.99
C HIS A 431 -3.22 42.80 -30.17
N ALA A 432 -2.36 43.15 -29.19
CA ALA A 432 -1.62 44.41 -29.23
C ALA A 432 -0.11 44.35 -29.58
N LEU A 433 0.51 43.17 -29.79
CA LEU A 433 1.97 43.09 -29.99
C LEU A 433 2.40 42.18 -31.15
N ARG A 434 1.64 42.18 -32.25
CA ARG A 434 2.05 41.50 -33.50
C ARG A 434 2.61 42.49 -34.52
N THR A 435 3.67 43.20 -34.14
CA THR A 435 4.59 43.83 -35.09
C THR A 435 6.00 43.84 -34.53
N ARG A 436 6.91 43.16 -35.24
CA ARG A 436 8.37 43.02 -35.04
C ARG A 436 8.86 42.04 -33.96
N ALA A 437 9.05 40.78 -34.36
CA ALA A 437 10.25 39.99 -34.01
C ALA A 437 10.39 38.82 -35.00
N ALA A 438 11.62 38.61 -35.50
CA ALA A 438 11.97 37.66 -36.55
C ALA A 438 11.83 36.19 -36.13
N ALA A 439 11.58 35.31 -37.12
CA ALA A 439 11.48 33.86 -36.94
C ALA A 439 12.76 33.26 -36.32
N PRO A 440 12.68 32.27 -35.40
CA PRO A 440 13.87 31.65 -34.84
C PRO A 440 14.53 30.74 -35.87
N ALA A 441 15.83 30.98 -36.12
CA ALA A 441 16.66 30.17 -36.98
C ALA A 441 16.82 28.74 -36.42
N VAL A 442 16.71 27.75 -37.29
CA VAL A 442 16.92 26.33 -36.99
C VAL A 442 18.39 26.12 -36.58
N SER A 443 18.61 25.57 -35.39
CA SER A 443 19.95 25.27 -34.88
C SER A 443 20.58 24.11 -35.64
N GLU A 444 21.55 24.43 -36.51
CA GLU A 444 22.34 23.48 -37.30
C GLU A 444 23.06 22.42 -36.44
N VAL A 445 23.38 22.77 -35.19
CA VAL A 445 24.06 21.90 -34.23
C VAL A 445 23.15 20.78 -33.72
N ALA A 446 21.84 21.05 -33.57
CA ALA A 446 20.87 20.04 -33.13
C ALA A 446 20.61 19.00 -34.24
N SER A 447 20.52 19.46 -35.50
CA SER A 447 20.33 18.57 -36.66
C SER A 447 21.54 17.65 -36.87
N ARG A 448 22.77 18.17 -36.75
CA ARG A 448 24.00 17.36 -36.91
C ARG A 448 24.16 16.31 -35.79
N ARG A 449 23.71 16.59 -34.56
CA ARG A 449 23.73 15.62 -33.45
C ARG A 449 22.71 14.49 -33.66
N LEU A 450 21.53 14.80 -34.16
CA LEU A 450 20.50 13.80 -34.44
C LEU A 450 20.95 12.85 -35.56
N ASP A 451 21.56 13.39 -36.64
CA ASP A 451 22.08 12.58 -37.74
C ASP A 451 23.25 11.67 -37.33
N ALA A 452 24.06 12.08 -36.36
CA ALA A 452 25.17 11.26 -35.84
C ALA A 452 24.66 10.10 -34.98
N GLU A 453 23.63 10.34 -34.15
CA GLU A 453 22.96 9.30 -33.35
C GLU A 453 22.22 8.28 -34.23
N LEU A 454 21.50 8.75 -35.25
CA LEU A 454 20.80 7.88 -36.19
C LEU A 454 21.76 6.96 -36.96
N ARG A 455 22.92 7.47 -37.40
CA ARG A 455 23.97 6.64 -38.03
C ARG A 455 24.53 5.60 -37.07
N ARG A 456 24.78 5.95 -35.80
CA ARG A 456 25.27 5.01 -34.77
C ARG A 456 24.28 3.89 -34.49
N LEU A 457 22.99 4.21 -34.36
CA LEU A 457 21.93 3.22 -34.13
C LEU A 457 21.77 2.28 -35.32
N THR A 458 21.83 2.82 -36.54
CA THR A 458 21.73 2.02 -37.76
C THR A 458 22.88 1.00 -37.85
N THR A 459 24.12 1.42 -37.60
CA THR A 459 25.29 0.52 -37.61
C THR A 459 25.18 -0.59 -36.56
N ARG A 460 24.67 -0.29 -35.35
CA ARG A 460 24.43 -1.31 -34.30
C ARG A 460 23.41 -2.35 -34.72
N ILE A 461 22.31 -1.93 -35.35
CA ILE A 461 21.25 -2.83 -35.79
C ILE A 461 21.77 -3.78 -36.89
N TYR A 462 22.58 -3.26 -37.83
CA TYR A 462 23.21 -4.11 -38.85
C TYR A 462 24.21 -5.12 -38.26
N GLN A 463 25.05 -4.69 -37.31
CA GLN A 463 25.99 -5.59 -36.62
C GLN A 463 25.29 -6.68 -35.80
N GLN A 464 24.17 -6.34 -35.15
CA GLN A 464 23.38 -7.30 -34.37
C GLN A 464 22.65 -8.29 -35.28
N ARG A 465 22.14 -7.82 -36.43
CA ARG A 465 21.55 -8.69 -37.46
C ARG A 465 22.56 -9.67 -38.03
N ASP A 466 23.77 -9.22 -38.33
CA ASP A 466 24.79 -10.07 -38.93
C ASP A 466 25.35 -11.08 -37.91
N ARG A 467 25.45 -10.71 -36.62
CA ARG A 467 25.71 -11.67 -35.53
C ARG A 467 24.64 -12.76 -35.42
N LEU A 468 23.36 -12.37 -35.49
CA LEU A 468 22.25 -13.33 -35.43
C LEU A 468 22.26 -14.27 -36.65
N LYS A 469 22.61 -13.77 -37.84
CA LYS A 469 22.79 -14.61 -39.04
C LYS A 469 23.96 -15.58 -38.90
N GLN A 470 25.08 -15.15 -38.32
CA GLN A 470 26.23 -16.03 -38.08
C GLN A 470 25.91 -17.10 -37.02
N GLN A 471 25.17 -16.75 -35.97
CA GLN A 471 24.68 -17.70 -34.95
C GLN A 471 23.68 -18.70 -35.53
N ALA A 472 22.78 -18.26 -36.40
CA ALA A 472 21.85 -19.15 -37.10
C ALA A 472 22.59 -20.14 -38.03
N ASN A 473 23.62 -19.67 -38.75
CA ASN A 473 24.41 -20.53 -39.63
C ASN A 473 25.33 -21.51 -38.89
N THR A 474 25.73 -21.21 -37.65
CA THR A 474 26.51 -22.13 -36.80
C THR A 474 25.65 -23.20 -36.13
N LEU A 475 24.32 -23.04 -36.11
CA LEU A 475 23.36 -24.03 -35.62
C LEU A 475 22.83 -24.97 -36.73
N GLN A 476 23.20 -24.73 -37.99
CA GLN A 476 22.81 -25.54 -39.16
C GLN A 476 23.96 -26.43 -39.72
N ARG A 477 25.10 -26.47 -39.03
CA ARG A 477 26.17 -27.46 -39.24
C ARG A 477 26.31 -28.28 -37.98
#